data_AF-A0A063ZJI6-F1
#
_entry.id   AF-A0A063ZJI6-F1
#
_cell.length_a   1.000
_cell.length_b   1.000
_cell.length_c   1.000
_cell.angle_alpha   90.00
_cell.angle_beta   90.00
_cell.angle_gamma   90.00
#
_symmetry.space_group_name_H-M   'P 1'
#
loop_
_entity.id
_entity.type
_entity.pdbx_description
1 polymer ?
#
loop_
_entity_poly.entity_id
_entity_poly.type
_entity_poly.pdbx_seq_one_letter_code
_entity_poly.pdbx_strand_id
1 'polypeptide(L)' 'MLYWLRSRPFGQQILLLAMICDPIGFATGYLLEPSLGLEPIMGGVYGLVAASLPVSFWILTQQN' A
#
# COMPACT_ATOMS: atom_id res chain seq x y z
N MET A 1 7.49 -0.41 16.43
CA MET A 1 6.58 0.26 15.47
C MET A 1 5.18 -0.36 15.47
N LEU A 2 4.99 -1.60 15.02
CA LEU A 2 3.65 -2.22 14.86
C LEU A 2 2.73 -2.19 16.10
N TYR A 3 3.28 -2.35 17.32
CA TYR A 3 2.49 -2.27 18.56
C TYR A 3 1.88 -0.88 18.81
N TRP A 4 2.61 0.19 18.46
CA TRP A 4 2.10 1.57 18.50
C TRP A 4 0.99 1.77 17.47
N LEU A 5 1.08 1.13 16.29
CA LEU A 5 0.02 1.18 15.29
C LEU A 5 -1.26 0.52 15.83
N ARG A 6 -1.17 -0.68 16.44
CA ARG A 6 -2.32 -1.32 17.10
C ARG A 6 -2.96 -0.50 18.23
N SER A 7 -2.21 0.40 18.89
CA SER A 7 -2.79 1.32 19.89
C SER A 7 -3.61 2.49 19.30
N ARG A 8 -3.71 2.62 17.97
CA ARG A 8 -4.55 3.62 17.31
C ARG A 8 -5.93 3.06 16.96
N PRO A 9 -7.00 3.89 16.93
CA PRO A 9 -8.29 3.51 16.38
C PRO A 9 -8.17 2.90 14.98
N PHE A 10 -8.94 1.86 14.69
CA PHE A 10 -8.82 1.05 13.46
C PHE A 10 -8.75 1.88 12.16
N GLY A 11 -9.61 2.89 12.01
CA GLY A 11 -9.58 3.80 10.85
C GLY A 11 -8.28 4.62 10.74
N GLN A 12 -7.69 5.04 11.85
CA GLN A 12 -6.37 5.70 11.84
C GLN A 12 -5.25 4.73 11.43
N GLN A 13 -5.36 3.43 11.76
CA GLN A 13 -4.38 2.44 11.33
C GLN A 13 -4.40 2.27 9.81
N ILE A 14 -5.59 2.14 9.21
CA ILE A 14 -5.76 2.02 7.76
C ILE A 14 -5.24 3.29 7.07
N LEU A 15 -5.62 4.48 7.55
CA LEU A 15 -5.15 5.75 6.98
C LEU A 15 -3.62 5.92 7.06
N LEU A 16 -3.00 5.54 8.18
CA LEU A 16 -1.54 5.58 8.33
C LEU A 16 -0.82 4.57 7.43
N LEU A 17 -1.41 3.40 7.19
CA LEU A 17 -0.86 2.41 6.25
C LEU A 17 -1.01 2.87 4.81
N ALA A 18 -2.21 3.28 4.37
CA ALA A 18 -2.46 3.80 3.03
C ALA A 18 -1.57 5.02 2.70
N MET A 19 -1.43 5.97 3.64
CA MET A 19 -0.56 7.15 3.48
C MET A 19 0.93 6.81 3.25
N ILE A 20 1.38 5.59 3.61
CA ILE A 20 2.75 5.12 3.37
C ILE A 20 2.80 4.17 2.18
N CYS A 21 1.91 3.18 2.12
CA CYS A 21 1.86 2.16 1.10
C CYS A 21 1.47 2.72 -0.27
N ASP A 22 0.48 3.60 -0.36
CA ASP A 22 -0.06 4.05 -1.64
C ASP A 22 0.94 4.94 -2.42
N PRO A 23 1.61 5.95 -1.82
CA PRO A 23 2.63 6.72 -2.53
C PRO A 23 3.85 5.88 -2.92
N ILE A 24 4.27 4.92 -2.08
CA ILE A 24 5.37 4.00 -2.38
C ILE A 24 4.97 3.04 -3.51
N GLY A 25 3.76 2.50 -3.47
CA GLY A 25 3.22 1.62 -4.51
C GLY A 25 3.13 2.32 -5.85
N PHE A 26 2.50 3.50 -5.88
CA PHE A 26 2.41 4.30 -7.11
C PHE A 26 3.80 4.67 -7.66
N ALA A 27 4.72 5.14 -6.81
CA ALA A 27 6.06 5.54 -7.25
C ALA A 27 6.90 4.35 -7.74
N THR A 28 6.87 3.21 -7.03
CA THR A 28 7.60 2.01 -7.47
C THR A 28 6.98 1.43 -8.75
N GLY A 29 5.66 1.37 -8.86
CA GLY A 29 4.96 0.96 -10.08
C GLY A 29 5.31 1.83 -11.28
N TYR A 30 5.20 3.17 -11.14
CA TYR A 30 5.53 4.14 -12.18
C TYR A 30 7.00 4.09 -12.64
N LEU A 31 7.94 3.78 -11.73
CA LEU A 31 9.37 3.71 -12.04
C LEU A 31 9.84 2.35 -12.56
N LEU A 32 9.15 1.25 -12.22
CA LEU A 32 9.49 -0.10 -12.68
C LEU A 32 8.88 -0.41 -14.05
N GLU A 33 7.68 0.09 -14.34
CA GLU A 33 6.91 -0.24 -15.53
C GLU A 33 7.58 0.08 -16.89
N PRO A 34 8.43 1.11 -17.05
CA PRO A 34 9.21 1.29 -18.28
C PRO A 34 10.09 0.08 -18.68
N SER A 35 10.37 -0.85 -17.77
CA SER A 35 11.04 -2.13 -18.06
C SER A 35 10.10 -3.25 -18.56
N LEU A 36 8.79 -3.03 -18.48
CA LEU A 36 7.70 -3.95 -18.83
C LEU A 36 6.96 -3.55 -20.12
N GLY A 37 7.18 -2.34 -20.64
CA GLY A 37 6.67 -1.89 -21.95
C GLY A 37 5.20 -1.44 -21.95
N LEU A 38 4.69 -0.94 -20.82
CA LEU A 38 3.35 -0.38 -20.67
C LEU A 38 3.42 1.17 -20.60
N GLU A 39 2.31 1.84 -20.26
CA GLU A 39 2.28 3.31 -20.05
C GLU A 39 2.49 3.66 -18.57
N PRO A 40 3.50 4.47 -18.16
CA PRO A 40 3.90 4.61 -16.74
C PRO A 40 2.80 4.90 -15.71
N ILE A 41 1.69 5.53 -16.12
CA ILE A 41 0.52 5.75 -15.26
C ILE A 41 -0.22 4.45 -14.91
N MET A 42 -0.28 3.48 -15.82
CA MET A 42 -0.80 2.13 -15.58
C MET A 42 0.09 1.39 -14.57
N GLY A 43 1.41 1.50 -14.68
CA GLY A 43 2.39 1.01 -13.72
C GLY A 43 2.11 1.54 -12.32
N GLY A 44 1.87 2.85 -12.21
CA GLY A 44 1.42 3.47 -10.96
C GLY A 44 0.10 2.89 -10.42
N VAL A 45 -0.88 2.63 -11.29
CA VAL A 45 -2.16 1.99 -10.91
C VAL A 45 -1.95 0.54 -10.44
N TYR A 46 -1.15 -0.27 -11.13
CA TYR A 46 -0.80 -1.63 -10.69
C TYR A 46 -0.01 -1.61 -9.38
N GLY A 47 0.85 -0.61 -9.19
CA GLY A 47 1.56 -0.34 -7.94
C GLY A 47 0.62 -0.03 -6.76
N LEU A 48 -0.45 0.72 -6.98
CA LEU A 48 -1.51 0.94 -5.98
C LEU A 48 -2.28 -0.35 -5.65
N VAL A 49 -2.58 -1.18 -6.65
CA VAL A 49 -3.20 -2.50 -6.42
C VAL A 49 -2.29 -3.38 -5.56
N ALA A 50 -0.98 -3.41 -5.83
CA ALA A 50 -0.01 -4.14 -5.01
C ALA A 50 0.13 -3.55 -3.59
N ALA A 51 0.08 -2.23 -3.43
CA ALA A 51 0.13 -1.54 -2.14
C ALA A 51 -1.09 -1.83 -1.23
N SER A 52 -2.22 -2.26 -1.81
CA SER A 52 -3.37 -2.71 -1.02
C SER A 52 -3.13 -4.03 -0.26
N LEU A 53 -2.16 -4.85 -0.69
CA LEU A 53 -1.93 -6.18 -0.12
C LEU A 53 -1.38 -6.12 1.33
N PRO A 54 -0.38 -5.30 1.68
CA PRO A 54 0.02 -5.07 3.07
C PRO A 54 -1.11 -4.55 3.97
N VAL A 55 -1.96 -3.66 3.45
CA VAL A 55 -3.11 -3.12 4.21
C VAL A 55 -4.13 -4.22 4.49
N SER A 56 -4.46 -5.02 3.47
CA SER A 56 -5.37 -6.16 3.59
C SER A 56 -4.83 -7.21 4.56
N PHE A 57 -3.54 -7.55 4.47
CA PHE A 57 -2.87 -8.45 5.41
C PHE A 57 -2.94 -7.93 6.84
N TRP A 58 -2.66 -6.64 7.07
CA TRP A 58 -2.75 -6.04 8.41
C TRP A 58 -4.17 -6.14 9.01
N ILE A 59 -5.20 -5.90 8.19
CA ILE A 59 -6.61 -6.07 8.59
C ILE A 59 -6.88 -7.52 9.00
N LEU A 60 -6.45 -8.50 8.21
CA LEU A 60 -6.60 -9.93 8.55
C LEU A 60 -5.94 -10.29 9.89
N THR A 61 -4.79 -9.71 10.23
CA THR A 61 -4.16 -9.93 11.56
C THR A 61 -4.98 -9.39 12.74
N GLN A 62 -5.99 -8.55 12.51
CA GLN A 62 -6.86 -7.98 13.56
C GLN A 62 -8.23 -8.67 13.66
N GLN A 63 -8.51 -9.64 12.80
CA GLN A 63 -9.73 -10.46 12.85
C GLN A 63 -9.52 -11.82 13.56
N ASN A 64 -8.36 -11.98 14.22
CA ASN A 64 -7.85 -13.24 14.78
C ASN A 64 -7.02 -12.95 16.04
#